data_AF-A0A368N802-F1
#
_entry.id   AF-A0A368N802-F1
#
_cell.length_a   1.000
_cell.length_b   1.000
_cell.length_c   1.000
_cell.angle_alpha   90.00
_cell.angle_beta   90.00
_cell.angle_gamma   90.00
#
_symmetry.space_group_name_H-M   'P 1'
#
loop_
_entity.id
_entity.type
_entity.pdbx_description
1 polymer ?
#
loop_
_entity_poly.entity_id
_entity_poly.type
_entity_poly.pdbx_seq_one_letter_code
_entity_poly.pdbx_strand_id
1 'polypeptide(L)'
;MGGTNGDEGESNEWHGDSRPTATLLLDGDSASDAALDVAPESTNVLVVSVSRSVREVIEEWRRRAGTLPATLGVITYAEFDRSASAASSGTPSRQSLPGGDVTVTSMSDPGDLRRLGTAITLYLDDWVDADRKTLVYVDALDPFADAGGVETTFQFLHLLVRSVDQSAADVVVRLAPSTTDERTVNTYRPLFDRVVDATATPTLDDDERHALLSNGRRRFVLQSLVDQPTVGLDRLAARLARWENDTDEPTDTQRARAYTALASVHVPRLADAGIVTYDRSAERVRLAADNWSTDRLRRYLAAPLDDDR
;
A
#
# COMPACT_ATOMS: atom_id res chain seq x y z
N MET A 1 18.28 -61.35 -3.53
CA MET A 1 17.54 -60.51 -2.55
C MET A 1 18.51 -59.39 -2.20
N GLY A 2 18.53 -58.20 -2.83
CA GLY A 2 17.42 -57.31 -3.18
C GLY A 2 16.79 -56.82 -1.87
N GLY A 3 16.83 -55.57 -1.45
CA GLY A 3 17.24 -54.28 -2.02
C GLY A 3 16.50 -53.18 -1.21
N THR A 4 16.96 -51.94 -1.37
CA THR A 4 16.28 -50.64 -1.12
C THR A 4 16.18 -50.04 0.29
N ASN A 5 16.95 -48.95 0.43
CA ASN A 5 16.75 -47.67 1.12
C ASN A 5 15.33 -47.32 1.62
N GLY A 6 15.32 -46.63 2.76
CA GLY A 6 14.45 -45.51 3.13
C GLY A 6 15.13 -44.85 4.33
N ASP A 7 15.89 -43.76 4.17
CA ASP A 7 15.42 -42.39 3.91
C ASP A 7 14.27 -42.01 4.86
N GLU A 8 14.60 -41.87 6.14
CA GLU A 8 13.76 -41.16 7.10
C GLU A 8 13.99 -39.67 6.86
N GLY A 9 13.11 -39.10 6.05
CA GLY A 9 13.09 -37.68 5.73
C GLY A 9 13.05 -36.84 7.00
N GLU A 10 14.07 -36.01 7.15
CA GLU A 10 14.01 -34.81 7.96
C GLU A 10 12.77 -34.03 7.50
N SER A 11 11.77 -34.03 8.37
CA SER A 11 10.60 -33.18 8.26
C SER A 11 11.09 -31.74 8.23
N ASN A 12 11.12 -31.19 7.02
CA ASN A 12 11.32 -29.79 6.72
C ASN A 12 10.18 -29.02 7.41
N GLU A 13 10.41 -28.62 8.67
CA GLU A 13 9.59 -27.66 9.37
C GLU A 13 9.55 -26.42 8.51
N TRP A 14 8.37 -26.15 7.96
CA TRP A 14 8.07 -24.95 7.21
C TRP A 14 8.40 -23.77 8.14
N HIS A 15 9.50 -23.07 7.86
CA HIS A 15 9.74 -21.76 8.43
C HIS A 15 8.49 -20.93 8.16
N GLY A 16 7.79 -20.59 9.25
CA GLY A 16 6.57 -19.79 9.20
C GLY A 16 6.83 -18.56 8.35
N ASP A 17 5.97 -18.39 7.35
CA ASP A 17 5.88 -17.23 6.47
C ASP A 17 5.70 -15.98 7.35
N SER A 18 6.82 -15.46 7.83
CA SER A 18 6.86 -14.37 8.81
C SER A 18 6.41 -13.14 8.05
N ARG A 19 5.22 -12.64 8.41
CA ARG A 19 4.67 -11.44 7.76
C ARG A 19 5.70 -10.32 7.91
N PRO A 20 6.00 -9.56 6.84
CA PRO A 20 6.98 -8.49 6.90
C PRO A 20 6.49 -7.43 7.88
N THR A 21 7.21 -7.28 8.99
CA THR A 21 6.88 -6.36 10.08
C THR A 21 7.25 -4.92 9.72
N ALA A 22 8.28 -4.73 8.87
CA ALA A 22 8.72 -3.42 8.41
C ALA A 22 8.64 -3.26 6.89
N THR A 23 7.88 -2.26 6.43
CA THR A 23 7.74 -1.88 5.02
C THR A 23 8.26 -0.47 4.76
N LEU A 24 9.13 -0.31 3.75
CA LEU A 24 9.45 0.98 3.13
C LEU A 24 8.58 1.19 1.89
N LEU A 25 7.83 2.28 1.84
CA LEU A 25 7.03 2.69 0.70
C LEU A 25 7.74 3.82 -0.04
N LEU A 26 8.20 3.56 -1.27
CA LEU A 26 8.69 4.58 -2.18
C LEU A 26 7.49 5.08 -3.00
N ASP A 27 7.06 6.31 -2.76
CA ASP A 27 5.84 6.83 -3.37
C ASP A 27 6.02 8.28 -3.83
N GLY A 28 5.26 8.68 -4.84
CA GLY A 28 5.33 10.01 -5.43
C GLY A 28 4.59 11.04 -4.57
N ASP A 29 4.70 12.30 -4.95
CA ASP A 29 4.03 13.44 -4.30
C ASP A 29 2.47 13.34 -4.28
N SER A 30 1.93 12.41 -5.06
CA SER A 30 0.54 11.97 -4.93
C SER A 30 0.52 10.79 -3.98
N ALA A 31 0.19 11.06 -2.70
CA ALA A 31 -0.05 10.05 -1.67
C ALA A 31 -0.86 8.86 -2.20
N SER A 32 -0.17 7.85 -2.69
CA SER A 32 -0.70 6.56 -3.07
C SER A 32 -0.91 5.81 -1.77
N ASP A 33 -2.10 5.98 -1.23
CA ASP A 33 -2.61 5.46 0.05
C ASP A 33 -2.70 3.92 0.14
N ALA A 34 -1.99 3.19 -0.73
CA ALA A 34 -1.98 1.73 -0.77
C ALA A 34 -1.40 1.10 0.51
N ALA A 35 -0.63 1.84 1.30
CA ALA A 35 0.08 1.31 2.46
C ALA A 35 -0.71 1.33 3.78
N LEU A 36 -1.94 1.86 3.76
CA LEU A 36 -2.87 1.84 4.92
C LEU A 36 -4.00 0.81 4.74
N ASP A 37 -3.86 -0.22 3.91
CA ASP A 37 -4.89 -1.26 3.70
C ASP A 37 -5.03 -2.21 4.90
N VAL A 38 -5.47 -1.65 6.03
CA VAL A 38 -5.79 -2.34 7.28
C VAL A 38 -7.27 -2.26 7.57
N ALA A 39 -7.82 -3.27 8.24
CA ALA A 39 -9.18 -3.25 8.73
C ALA A 39 -9.29 -2.23 9.88
N PRO A 40 -9.96 -1.07 9.69
CA PRO A 40 -9.90 0.03 10.64
C PRO A 40 -10.44 -0.38 12.02
N GLU A 41 -11.56 -1.09 12.07
CA GLU A 41 -12.26 -1.44 13.32
C GLU A 41 -11.48 -2.39 14.24
N SER A 42 -10.47 -3.08 13.73
CA SER A 42 -9.65 -4.06 14.46
C SER A 42 -8.19 -3.65 14.61
N THR A 43 -7.83 -2.43 14.21
CA THR A 43 -6.43 -2.00 14.12
C THR A 43 -6.24 -0.66 14.85
N ASN A 44 -5.27 -0.61 15.74
CA ASN A 44 -4.74 0.62 16.30
C ASN A 44 -3.74 1.21 15.30
N VAL A 45 -3.86 2.50 15.00
CA VAL A 45 -3.00 3.17 14.01
C VAL A 45 -2.35 4.37 14.65
N LEU A 46 -1.02 4.42 14.61
CA LEU A 46 -0.23 5.58 14.99
C LEU A 46 0.30 6.26 13.73
N VAL A 47 -0.14 7.48 13.46
CA VAL A 47 0.34 8.30 12.35
C VAL A 47 1.39 9.29 12.85
N VAL A 48 2.57 9.31 12.22
CA VAL A 48 3.63 10.30 12.44
C VAL A 48 3.73 11.17 11.19
N SER A 49 3.43 12.45 11.30
CA SER A 49 3.52 13.38 10.16
C SER A 49 4.04 14.75 10.56
N VAL A 50 4.99 15.29 9.79
CA VAL A 50 5.49 16.66 9.98
C VAL A 50 4.55 17.68 9.36
N SER A 51 4.03 17.37 8.17
CA SER A 51 3.26 18.32 7.37
C SER A 51 1.76 18.29 7.68
N ARG A 52 1.21 17.14 8.10
CA ARG A 52 -0.23 16.95 8.25
C ARG A 52 -0.70 17.24 9.67
N SER A 53 -1.80 17.97 9.76
CA SER A 53 -2.58 18.18 10.99
C SER A 53 -3.44 16.96 11.33
N VAL A 54 -3.93 16.86 12.57
CA VAL A 54 -4.84 15.80 13.00
C VAL A 54 -6.13 15.80 12.18
N ARG A 55 -6.60 16.99 11.79
CA ARG A 55 -7.83 17.15 11.00
C ARG A 55 -7.68 16.54 9.62
N GLU A 56 -6.56 16.81 8.95
CA GLU A 56 -6.27 16.23 7.63
C GLU A 56 -6.19 14.71 7.68
N VAL A 57 -5.51 14.16 8.71
CA VAL A 57 -5.42 12.70 8.92
C VAL A 57 -6.81 12.08 9.15
N ILE A 58 -7.67 12.71 9.96
CA ILE A 58 -9.04 12.23 10.21
C ILE A 58 -9.89 12.29 8.93
N GLU A 59 -9.82 13.39 8.20
CA GLU A 59 -10.59 13.57 6.97
C GLU A 59 -10.19 12.57 5.88
N GLU A 60 -8.90 12.27 5.77
CA GLU A 60 -8.38 11.24 4.88
C GLU A 60 -8.91 9.85 5.22
N TRP A 61 -8.80 9.43 6.49
CA TRP A 61 -9.33 8.14 6.94
C TRP A 61 -10.83 8.00 6.66
N ARG A 62 -11.62 9.03 6.98
CA ARG A 62 -13.07 9.04 6.70
C ARG A 62 -13.37 8.97 5.21
N ARG A 63 -12.59 9.64 4.37
CA ARG A 63 -12.76 9.62 2.92
C ARG A 63 -12.46 8.24 2.34
N ARG A 64 -11.44 7.55 2.86
CA ARG A 64 -10.97 6.26 2.34
C ARG A 64 -11.74 5.06 2.89
N ALA A 65 -11.80 4.94 4.21
CA ALA A 65 -12.34 3.76 4.89
C ALA A 65 -13.78 3.97 5.41
N GLY A 66 -14.32 5.19 5.33
CA GLY A 66 -15.65 5.53 5.86
C GLY A 66 -15.71 5.66 7.38
N THR A 67 -14.78 5.03 8.10
CA THR A 67 -14.66 5.05 9.57
C THR A 67 -13.23 5.31 10.02
N LEU A 68 -13.05 5.62 11.30
CA LEU A 68 -11.75 5.72 11.95
C LEU A 68 -11.25 4.34 12.41
N PRO A 69 -9.93 4.16 12.57
CA PRO A 69 -9.40 2.96 13.19
C PRO A 69 -9.87 2.82 14.65
N ALA A 70 -9.73 1.63 15.20
CA ALA A 70 -10.12 1.28 16.57
C ALA A 70 -9.57 2.26 17.62
N THR A 71 -8.33 2.68 17.41
CA THR A 71 -7.70 3.77 18.15
C THR A 71 -6.73 4.47 17.20
N LEU A 72 -6.76 5.79 17.18
CA LEU A 72 -5.92 6.64 16.33
C LEU A 72 -4.99 7.48 17.21
N GLY A 73 -3.70 7.19 17.14
CA GLY A 73 -2.65 8.07 17.63
C GLY A 73 -2.17 8.98 16.50
N VAL A 74 -1.98 10.27 16.76
CA VAL A 74 -1.34 11.19 15.79
C VAL A 74 -0.21 11.94 16.46
N ILE A 75 1.02 11.75 15.99
CA ILE A 75 2.17 12.58 16.31
C ILE A 75 2.33 13.59 15.17
N THR A 76 2.14 14.88 15.48
CA THR A 76 2.16 15.95 14.47
C THR A 76 3.03 17.13 14.89
N TYR A 77 3.62 17.80 13.90
CA TYR A 77 4.40 19.02 14.06
C TYR A 77 3.65 20.27 13.57
N ALA A 78 2.52 20.08 12.87
CA ALA A 78 1.69 21.16 12.35
C ALA A 78 0.85 21.83 13.45
N GLU A 79 0.58 21.13 14.55
CA GLU A 79 -0.26 21.59 15.65
C GLU A 79 0.58 22.08 16.82
N PHE A 80 1.39 23.12 16.60
CA PHE A 80 2.10 23.76 17.71
C PHE A 80 1.16 24.74 18.43
N ASP A 81 0.53 24.25 19.49
CA ASP A 81 -0.29 25.09 20.35
C ASP A 81 0.61 26.01 21.18
N ARG A 82 0.32 27.33 21.20
CA ARG A 82 1.14 28.32 21.96
C ARG A 82 1.27 27.97 23.45
N SER A 83 0.37 27.13 23.95
CA SER A 83 0.30 26.63 25.34
C SER A 83 1.40 25.59 25.68
N ALA A 84 2.07 24.99 24.69
CA ALA A 84 3.14 24.01 24.90
C ALA A 84 4.50 24.63 25.26
N SER A 85 4.62 25.96 25.16
CA SER A 85 5.85 26.72 25.44
C SER A 85 6.34 26.63 26.90
N ALA A 86 5.56 26.01 27.81
CA ALA A 86 5.85 25.94 29.24
C ALA A 86 6.41 24.58 29.73
N ALA A 87 6.47 23.54 28.89
CA ALA A 87 6.94 22.21 29.30
C ALA A 87 8.16 21.75 28.48
N SER A 88 9.30 22.40 28.72
CA SER A 88 10.59 22.07 28.10
C SER A 88 11.35 20.92 28.78
N SER A 89 10.71 20.06 29.58
CA SER A 89 11.42 18.95 30.23
C SER A 89 10.57 17.69 30.38
N GLY A 90 11.07 16.58 29.83
CA GLY A 90 10.70 15.22 30.23
C GLY A 90 10.08 14.38 29.13
N THR A 91 8.78 14.54 28.86
CA THR A 91 7.96 13.53 28.17
C THR A 91 7.03 14.17 27.13
N PRO A 92 6.81 13.54 25.96
CA PRO A 92 5.83 14.00 24.98
C PRO A 92 4.43 14.11 25.60
N SER A 93 3.80 15.28 25.52
CA SER A 93 2.45 15.52 26.06
C SER A 93 1.38 14.99 25.09
N ARG A 94 0.53 14.08 25.57
CA ARG A 94 -0.57 13.46 24.83
C ARG A 94 -1.92 14.08 25.22
N GLN A 95 -2.74 14.41 24.23
CA GLN A 95 -4.06 14.99 24.41
C GLN A 95 -5.12 14.17 23.69
N SER A 96 -6.10 13.65 24.42
CA SER A 96 -7.25 12.95 23.84
C SER A 96 -8.29 13.94 23.33
N LEU A 97 -8.78 13.72 22.11
CA LEU A 97 -9.83 14.55 21.50
C LEU A 97 -11.23 14.10 21.97
N PRO A 98 -12.25 15.00 21.88
CA PRO A 98 -13.63 14.64 22.17
C PRO A 98 -14.09 13.52 21.24
N GLY A 99 -14.51 12.39 21.80
CA GLY A 99 -14.82 11.17 21.04
C GLY A 99 -13.95 9.96 21.41
N GLY A 100 -12.93 10.13 22.26
CA GLY A 100 -12.24 9.03 22.99
C GLY A 100 -11.21 8.25 22.18
N ASP A 101 -11.45 8.05 20.88
CA ASP A 101 -10.66 7.11 20.08
C ASP A 101 -9.47 7.78 19.36
N VAL A 102 -9.25 9.09 19.58
CA VAL A 102 -8.15 9.85 18.95
C VAL A 102 -7.30 10.55 20.01
N THR A 103 -5.99 10.29 19.98
CA THR A 103 -5.01 10.91 20.87
C THR A 103 -3.89 11.59 20.08
N VAL A 104 -3.66 12.86 20.34
CA VAL A 104 -2.70 13.71 19.62
C VAL A 104 -1.47 13.99 20.48
N THR A 105 -0.30 13.94 19.87
CA THR A 105 0.98 14.37 20.46
C THR A 105 1.59 15.44 19.56
N SER A 106 1.77 16.64 20.08
CA SER A 106 2.41 17.74 19.36
C SER A 106 3.93 17.73 19.58
N MET A 107 4.69 17.99 18.51
CA MET A 107 6.14 18.14 18.54
C MET A 107 6.59 19.42 17.83
N SER A 108 7.77 19.93 18.20
CA SER A 108 8.28 21.22 17.72
C SER A 108 9.51 21.11 16.83
N ASP A 109 10.25 20.01 16.92
CA ASP A 109 11.54 19.84 16.24
C ASP A 109 11.63 18.45 15.61
N PRO A 110 11.56 18.33 14.27
CA PRO A 110 11.73 17.05 13.58
C PRO A 110 13.15 16.47 13.72
N GLY A 111 14.15 17.27 14.12
CA GLY A 111 15.49 16.79 14.43
C GLY A 111 15.60 16.01 15.75
N ASP A 112 14.63 16.15 16.67
CA ASP A 112 14.61 15.45 17.96
C ASP A 112 14.04 14.03 17.84
N LEU A 113 14.77 13.17 17.13
CA LEU A 113 14.39 11.78 16.90
C LEU A 113 14.34 10.93 18.19
N ARG A 114 15.02 11.37 19.25
CA ARG A 114 14.94 10.71 20.57
C ARG A 114 13.57 10.93 21.21
N ARG A 115 13.08 12.18 21.17
CA ARG A 115 11.73 12.50 21.64
C ARG A 115 10.66 11.82 20.80
N LEU A 116 10.86 11.74 19.47
CA LEU A 116 9.97 10.98 18.59
C LEU A 116 9.93 9.50 18.96
N GLY A 117 11.08 8.84 19.12
CA GLY A 117 11.14 7.43 19.53
C GLY A 117 10.48 7.18 20.88
N THR A 118 10.65 8.10 21.83
CA THR A 118 9.97 8.03 23.14
C THR A 118 8.45 8.11 22.98
N ALA A 119 7.95 9.03 22.15
CA ALA A 119 6.52 9.16 21.91
C ALA A 119 5.92 7.90 21.28
N ILE A 120 6.57 7.36 20.25
CA ILE A 120 6.11 6.14 19.58
C ILE A 120 6.05 4.98 20.59
N THR A 121 7.10 4.80 21.39
CA THR A 121 7.16 3.74 22.40
C THR A 121 6.02 3.85 23.42
N LEU A 122 5.66 5.06 23.86
CA LEU A 122 4.52 5.25 24.78
C LEU A 122 3.17 4.80 24.18
N TYR A 123 2.99 4.92 22.86
CA TYR A 123 1.78 4.39 22.21
C TYR A 123 1.85 2.86 22.07
N LEU A 124 3.01 2.31 21.70
CA LEU A 124 3.20 0.86 21.59
C LEU A 124 2.98 0.17 22.93
N ASP A 125 3.55 0.71 24.02
CA ASP A 125 3.39 0.19 25.38
C ASP A 125 1.93 0.22 25.83
N ASP A 126 1.18 1.29 25.51
CA ASP A 126 -0.24 1.39 25.86
C ASP A 126 -1.12 0.39 25.08
N TRP A 127 -0.66 -0.06 23.91
CA TRP A 127 -1.43 -0.91 22.99
C TRP A 127 -0.97 -2.36 22.98
N VAL A 128 0.12 -2.71 23.67
CA VAL A 128 0.70 -4.07 23.66
C VAL A 128 -0.27 -5.14 24.18
N ASP A 129 -1.12 -4.79 25.14
CA ASP A 129 -2.11 -5.69 25.73
C ASP A 129 -3.48 -5.64 25.04
N ALA A 130 -3.63 -4.79 24.03
CA ALA A 130 -4.87 -4.75 23.25
C ALA A 130 -4.92 -5.96 22.31
N ASP A 131 -6.04 -6.70 22.30
CA ASP A 131 -6.29 -7.80 21.35
C ASP A 131 -6.63 -7.25 19.94
N ARG A 132 -5.73 -6.40 19.42
CA ARG A 132 -5.87 -5.63 18.18
C ARG A 132 -4.52 -5.56 17.50
N LYS A 133 -4.52 -5.47 16.18
CA LYS A 133 -3.30 -5.20 15.42
C LYS A 133 -2.85 -3.77 15.68
N THR A 134 -1.55 -3.53 15.67
CA THR A 134 -0.99 -2.18 15.79
C THR A 134 -0.17 -1.85 14.56
N LEU A 135 -0.41 -0.69 13.96
CA LEU A 135 0.34 -0.17 12.81
C LEU A 135 0.94 1.20 13.15
N VAL A 136 2.24 1.34 12.95
CA VAL A 136 2.93 2.64 12.96
C VAL A 136 3.14 3.09 11.51
N TYR A 137 2.57 4.24 11.16
CA TYR A 137 2.68 4.84 9.83
C TYR A 137 3.47 6.16 9.90
N VAL A 138 4.66 6.18 9.31
CA VAL A 138 5.48 7.38 9.13
C VAL A 138 5.20 7.95 7.75
N ASP A 139 4.49 9.08 7.73
CA ASP A 139 3.92 9.68 6.52
C ASP A 139 4.98 10.28 5.59
N ALA A 140 6.08 10.81 6.09
CA ALA A 140 7.19 11.23 5.23
C ALA A 140 8.50 11.17 5.99
N LEU A 141 9.50 10.51 5.42
CA LEU A 141 10.82 10.39 6.01
C LEU A 141 11.72 11.60 5.71
N ASP A 142 11.55 12.24 4.55
CA ASP A 142 12.39 13.34 4.05
C ASP A 142 12.56 14.48 5.09
N PRO A 143 11.49 14.98 5.76
CA PRO A 143 11.63 16.08 6.73
C PRO A 143 12.51 15.74 7.93
N PHE A 144 12.58 14.46 8.32
CA PHE A 144 13.43 14.00 9.42
C PHE A 144 14.90 13.92 8.98
N ALA A 145 15.14 13.42 7.77
CA ALA A 145 16.47 13.37 7.18
C ALA A 145 17.04 14.76 6.93
N ASP A 146 16.21 15.71 6.48
CA ASP A 146 16.59 17.10 6.25
C ASP A 146 16.96 17.83 7.55
N ALA A 147 16.23 17.56 8.64
CA ALA A 147 16.45 18.21 9.93
C ALA A 147 17.59 17.57 10.76
N GLY A 148 17.63 16.24 10.83
CA GLY A 148 18.53 15.47 11.70
C GLY A 148 19.72 14.81 10.98
N GLY A 149 19.71 14.81 9.64
CA GLY A 149 20.70 14.11 8.81
C GLY A 149 20.36 12.64 8.57
N VAL A 150 20.93 12.09 7.48
CA VAL A 150 20.69 10.70 7.03
C VAL A 150 21.14 9.66 8.06
N GLU A 151 22.32 9.84 8.68
CA GLU A 151 22.87 8.89 9.64
C GLU A 151 22.03 8.80 10.92
N THR A 152 21.63 9.95 11.49
CA THR A 152 20.77 10.00 12.68
C THR A 152 19.41 9.39 12.39
N THR A 153 18.85 9.66 11.21
CA THR A 153 17.57 9.10 10.75
C THR A 153 17.67 7.59 10.56
N PHE A 154 18.77 7.09 9.99
CA PHE A 154 19.03 5.65 9.87
C PHE A 154 19.07 4.97 11.25
N GLN A 155 19.79 5.54 12.21
CA GLN A 155 19.86 5.00 13.58
C GLN A 155 18.47 4.97 14.24
N PHE A 156 17.68 6.03 14.07
CA PHE A 156 16.32 6.09 14.54
C PHE A 156 15.44 4.99 13.92
N LEU A 157 15.45 4.84 12.59
CA LEU A 157 14.68 3.80 11.90
C LEU A 157 15.09 2.40 12.34
N HIS A 158 16.39 2.15 12.49
CA HIS A 158 16.90 0.87 12.98
C HIS A 158 16.35 0.54 14.38
N LEU A 159 16.31 1.52 15.28
CA LEU A 159 15.74 1.35 16.62
C LEU A 159 14.22 1.21 16.58
N LEU A 160 13.53 1.95 15.70
CA LEU A 160 12.09 1.91 15.53
C LEU A 160 11.62 0.54 15.04
N VAL A 161 12.21 0.01 13.96
CA VAL A 161 11.88 -1.31 13.42
C VAL A 161 12.03 -2.38 14.49
N ARG A 162 13.11 -2.31 15.28
CA ARG A 162 13.36 -3.23 16.39
C ARG A 162 12.36 -3.08 17.55
N SER A 163 11.87 -1.88 17.83
CA SER A 163 10.89 -1.60 18.90
C SER A 163 9.50 -2.10 18.51
N VAL A 164 9.13 -1.88 17.25
CA VAL A 164 7.87 -2.33 16.65
C VAL A 164 7.77 -3.86 16.64
N ASP A 165 8.85 -4.54 16.22
CA ASP A 165 8.94 -6.00 16.22
C ASP A 165 8.75 -6.60 17.62
N GLN A 166 9.40 -6.02 18.65
CA GLN A 166 9.23 -6.44 20.05
C GLN A 166 7.80 -6.27 20.57
N SER A 167 7.05 -5.33 20.01
CA SER A 167 5.67 -5.02 20.40
C SER A 167 4.63 -5.74 19.53
N ALA A 168 5.04 -6.66 18.64
CA ALA A 168 4.18 -7.33 17.67
C ALA A 168 3.33 -6.36 16.82
N ALA A 169 3.88 -5.18 16.54
CA ALA A 169 3.26 -4.17 15.69
C ALA A 169 3.87 -4.22 14.28
N ASP A 170 3.19 -3.64 13.30
CA ASP A 170 3.73 -3.41 11.95
C ASP A 170 4.19 -1.95 11.81
N VAL A 171 5.20 -1.70 10.97
CA VAL A 171 5.63 -0.34 10.60
C VAL A 171 5.68 -0.15 9.09
N VAL A 172 5.13 0.98 8.66
CA VAL A 172 5.19 1.46 7.28
C VAL A 172 5.82 2.85 7.29
N VAL A 173 6.89 3.04 6.53
CA VAL A 173 7.57 4.33 6.39
C VAL A 173 7.51 4.74 4.93
N ARG A 174 7.00 5.93 4.65
CA ARG A 174 6.99 6.49 3.30
C ARG A 174 8.21 7.39 3.06
N LEU A 175 8.79 7.26 1.88
CA LEU A 175 9.92 8.05 1.40
C LEU A 175 9.65 8.47 -0.03
N ALA A 176 9.82 9.75 -0.35
CA ALA A 176 9.59 10.25 -1.70
C ALA A 176 10.90 10.17 -2.52
N PRO A 177 11.00 9.30 -3.55
CA PRO A 177 12.22 9.18 -4.35
C PRO A 177 12.43 10.40 -5.28
N SER A 178 11.42 11.28 -5.44
CA SER A 178 11.57 12.55 -6.18
C SER A 178 12.37 13.60 -5.42
N THR A 179 12.38 13.53 -4.08
CA THR A 179 13.07 14.49 -3.20
C THR A 179 14.29 13.89 -2.53
N THR A 180 14.41 12.56 -2.53
CA THR A 180 15.54 11.83 -1.94
C THR A 180 16.42 11.20 -3.02
N ASP A 181 17.75 11.35 -2.89
CA ASP A 181 18.69 10.73 -3.81
C ASP A 181 18.78 9.20 -3.67
N GLU A 182 19.14 8.52 -4.76
CA GLU A 182 19.18 7.05 -4.83
C GLU A 182 20.14 6.42 -3.79
N ARG A 183 21.23 7.11 -3.43
CA ARG A 183 22.17 6.61 -2.43
C ARG A 183 21.53 6.62 -1.04
N THR A 184 20.77 7.65 -0.70
CA THR A 184 20.00 7.71 0.55
C THR A 184 18.91 6.64 0.59
N VAL A 185 18.17 6.42 -0.49
CA VAL A 185 17.19 5.30 -0.59
C VAL A 185 17.86 3.95 -0.35
N ASN A 186 19.00 3.70 -1.01
CA ASN A 186 19.76 2.46 -0.86
C ASN A 186 20.39 2.31 0.54
N THR A 187 20.57 3.42 1.26
CA THR A 187 21.04 3.40 2.65
C THR A 187 19.93 2.91 3.58
N TYR A 188 18.68 3.34 3.40
CA TYR A 188 17.56 2.93 4.26
C TYR A 188 16.99 1.56 3.92
N ARG A 189 17.00 1.16 2.65
CA ARG A 189 16.43 -0.10 2.14
C ARG A 189 16.75 -1.34 3.01
N PRO A 190 17.99 -1.58 3.48
CA PRO A 190 18.32 -2.77 4.28
C PRO A 190 17.66 -2.83 5.66
N LEU A 191 17.05 -1.75 6.15
CA LEU A 191 16.36 -1.73 7.45
C LEU A 191 14.96 -2.34 7.41
N PHE A 192 14.41 -2.60 6.22
CA PHE A 192 13.03 -3.02 6.02
C PHE A 192 12.97 -4.41 5.41
N ASP A 193 12.03 -5.23 5.89
CA ASP A 193 11.79 -6.58 5.36
C ASP A 193 11.23 -6.53 3.94
N ARG A 194 10.49 -5.45 3.64
CA ARG A 194 9.84 -5.23 2.35
C ARG A 194 10.03 -3.80 1.89
N VAL A 195 10.35 -3.63 0.61
CA VAL A 195 10.30 -2.32 -0.06
C VAL A 195 9.29 -2.37 -1.19
N VAL A 196 8.31 -1.48 -1.14
CA VAL A 196 7.28 -1.32 -2.15
C VAL A 196 7.56 -0.02 -2.88
N ASP A 197 7.76 -0.09 -4.18
CA ASP A 197 7.91 1.10 -5.00
C ASP A 197 6.60 1.35 -5.76
N ALA A 198 5.83 2.32 -5.26
CA ALA A 198 4.61 2.83 -5.88
C ALA A 198 4.93 3.85 -6.99
N THR A 199 6.15 4.39 -7.04
CA THR A 199 6.62 5.20 -8.19
C THR A 199 7.13 4.34 -9.34
N ALA A 200 7.63 3.14 -9.02
CA ALA A 200 7.90 2.12 -9.99
C ALA A 200 6.57 1.76 -10.65
N THR A 201 6.47 2.20 -11.90
CA THR A 201 5.58 1.55 -12.85
C THR A 201 5.88 0.05 -12.76
N PRO A 202 4.90 -0.84 -12.54
CA PRO A 202 5.09 -2.23 -12.92
C PRO A 202 5.29 -2.20 -14.43
N THR A 203 6.54 -2.05 -14.85
CA THR A 203 6.97 -2.37 -16.19
C THR A 203 6.91 -3.88 -16.20
N LEU A 204 5.75 -4.41 -16.59
CA LEU A 204 5.71 -5.71 -17.23
C LEU A 204 6.83 -5.66 -18.25
N ASP A 205 7.79 -6.57 -18.15
CA ASP A 205 8.81 -6.69 -19.18
C ASP A 205 8.11 -6.92 -20.53
N ASP A 206 8.80 -6.66 -21.64
CA ASP A 206 8.15 -6.71 -22.95
C ASP A 206 7.55 -8.10 -23.24
N ASP A 207 8.13 -9.16 -22.67
CA ASP A 207 7.63 -10.54 -22.72
C ASP A 207 6.31 -10.71 -21.96
N GLU A 208 6.19 -10.22 -20.73
CA GLU A 208 4.95 -10.24 -19.95
C GLU A 208 3.88 -9.35 -20.59
N ARG A 209 4.26 -8.17 -21.09
CA ARG A 209 3.37 -7.28 -21.86
C ARG A 209 2.88 -7.98 -23.12
N HIS A 210 3.76 -8.64 -23.87
CA HIS A 210 3.40 -9.41 -25.05
C HIS A 210 2.48 -10.57 -24.68
N ALA A 211 2.84 -11.37 -23.67
CA ALA A 211 2.04 -12.49 -23.18
C ALA A 211 0.65 -12.02 -22.73
N LEU A 212 0.56 -10.87 -22.07
CA LEU A 212 -0.70 -10.29 -21.61
C LEU A 212 -1.52 -9.73 -22.78
N LEU A 213 -0.93 -8.98 -23.71
CA LEU A 213 -1.66 -8.37 -24.83
C LEU A 213 -1.92 -9.33 -26.00
N SER A 214 -1.23 -10.48 -26.09
CA SER A 214 -1.42 -11.47 -27.16
C SER A 214 -2.87 -11.94 -27.31
N ASN A 215 -3.66 -11.93 -26.23
CA ASN A 215 -5.04 -12.37 -26.26
C ASN A 215 -6.02 -11.22 -26.53
N GLY A 216 -6.80 -11.36 -27.62
CA GLY A 216 -7.80 -10.37 -28.04
C GLY A 216 -8.83 -10.02 -26.96
N ARG A 217 -9.24 -10.96 -26.10
CA ARG A 217 -10.20 -10.70 -25.02
C ARG A 217 -9.64 -9.80 -23.94
N ARG A 218 -8.35 -9.94 -23.57
CA ARG A 218 -7.69 -9.04 -22.62
C ARG A 218 -7.54 -7.64 -23.20
N ARG A 219 -7.12 -7.53 -24.46
CA ARG A 219 -7.09 -6.24 -25.18
C ARG A 219 -8.48 -5.59 -25.23
N PHE A 220 -9.52 -6.38 -25.48
CA PHE A 220 -10.90 -5.90 -25.50
C PHE A 220 -11.37 -5.31 -24.17
N VAL A 221 -11.05 -5.97 -23.05
CA VAL A 221 -11.33 -5.46 -21.71
C VAL A 221 -10.62 -4.13 -21.48
N LEU A 222 -9.32 -4.06 -21.78
CA LEU A 222 -8.53 -2.84 -21.63
C LEU A 222 -9.06 -1.70 -22.50
N GLN A 223 -9.39 -1.97 -23.77
CA GLN A 223 -10.00 -0.99 -24.66
C GLN A 223 -11.35 -0.49 -24.13
N SER A 224 -12.16 -1.39 -23.56
CA SER A 224 -13.44 -1.01 -22.96
C SER A 224 -13.26 -0.09 -21.74
N LEU A 225 -12.16 -0.25 -21.01
CA LEU A 225 -11.81 0.60 -19.85
C LEU A 225 -11.22 1.95 -20.25
N VAL A 226 -10.65 2.08 -21.45
CA VAL A 226 -10.28 3.38 -22.03
C VAL A 226 -11.51 4.25 -22.24
N ASP A 227 -12.62 3.66 -22.68
CA ASP A 227 -13.87 4.40 -22.93
C ASP A 227 -14.65 4.68 -21.62
N GLN A 228 -14.65 3.70 -20.70
CA GLN A 228 -15.36 3.76 -19.43
C GLN A 228 -14.48 3.13 -18.34
N PRO A 229 -13.86 3.91 -17.44
CA PRO A 229 -12.84 3.42 -16.49
C PRO A 229 -13.38 2.45 -15.43
N THR A 230 -14.70 2.24 -15.38
CA THR A 230 -15.36 1.22 -14.56
C THR A 230 -16.52 0.63 -15.34
N VAL A 231 -16.56 -0.69 -15.47
CA VAL A 231 -17.60 -1.41 -16.22
C VAL A 231 -18.04 -2.66 -15.46
N GLY A 232 -19.34 -2.96 -15.49
CA GLY A 232 -19.87 -4.23 -14.99
C GLY A 232 -19.41 -5.41 -15.86
N LEU A 233 -19.12 -6.54 -15.22
CA LEU A 233 -18.63 -7.74 -15.87
C LEU A 233 -19.66 -8.31 -16.86
N ASP A 234 -20.93 -8.24 -16.52
CA ASP A 234 -22.08 -8.57 -17.37
C ASP A 234 -22.10 -7.75 -18.67
N ARG A 235 -21.85 -6.44 -18.56
CA ARG A 235 -21.80 -5.52 -19.69
C ARG A 235 -20.56 -5.76 -20.54
N LEU A 236 -19.41 -6.04 -19.92
CA LEU A 236 -18.19 -6.46 -20.64
C LEU A 236 -18.42 -7.78 -21.39
N ALA A 237 -19.08 -8.75 -20.76
CA ALA A 237 -19.40 -10.04 -21.37
C ALA A 237 -20.34 -9.89 -22.56
N ALA A 238 -21.38 -9.07 -22.44
CA ALA A 238 -22.29 -8.79 -23.54
C ALA A 238 -21.58 -8.07 -24.70
N ARG A 239 -20.74 -7.07 -24.41
CA ARG A 239 -19.94 -6.37 -25.43
C ARG A 239 -18.93 -7.32 -26.09
N LEU A 240 -18.27 -8.18 -25.32
CA LEU A 240 -17.31 -9.16 -25.83
C LEU A 240 -18.02 -10.19 -26.72
N ALA A 241 -19.16 -10.72 -26.30
CA ALA A 241 -19.93 -11.68 -27.08
C ALA A 241 -20.39 -11.10 -28.43
N ARG A 242 -20.77 -9.80 -28.48
CA ARG A 242 -21.05 -9.11 -29.74
C ARG A 242 -19.82 -9.07 -30.65
N TRP A 243 -18.69 -8.64 -30.09
CA TRP A 243 -17.43 -8.51 -30.83
C TRP A 243 -16.91 -9.85 -31.36
N GLU A 244 -17.02 -10.93 -30.58
CA GLU A 244 -16.52 -12.25 -30.99
C GLU A 244 -17.37 -12.95 -32.06
N ASN A 245 -18.67 -12.65 -32.09
CA ASN A 245 -19.63 -13.33 -32.97
C ASN A 245 -20.12 -12.42 -34.10
N ASP A 246 -19.54 -11.22 -34.22
CA ASP A 246 -19.89 -10.19 -35.22
C ASP A 246 -21.42 -9.98 -35.34
N THR A 247 -22.05 -9.73 -34.19
CA THR A 247 -23.52 -9.63 -34.07
C THR A 247 -23.92 -8.63 -33.01
N ASP A 248 -25.04 -7.93 -33.22
CA ASP A 248 -25.61 -7.02 -32.22
C ASP A 248 -26.45 -7.77 -31.16
N GLU A 249 -26.92 -8.98 -31.47
CA GLU A 249 -27.81 -9.80 -30.64
C GLU A 249 -27.19 -11.18 -30.35
N PRO A 250 -26.19 -11.25 -29.45
CA PRO A 250 -25.58 -12.51 -29.08
C PRO A 250 -26.55 -13.34 -28.24
N THR A 251 -26.59 -14.64 -28.52
CA THR A 251 -27.38 -15.62 -27.76
C THR A 251 -26.94 -15.66 -26.29
N ASP A 252 -27.85 -16.12 -25.42
CA ASP A 252 -27.56 -16.30 -23.98
C ASP A 252 -26.34 -17.20 -23.76
N THR A 253 -26.18 -18.25 -24.55
CA THR A 253 -25.03 -19.15 -24.51
C THR A 253 -23.72 -18.43 -24.87
N GLN A 254 -23.73 -17.57 -25.89
CA GLN A 254 -22.55 -16.76 -26.25
C GLN A 254 -22.20 -15.77 -25.12
N ARG A 255 -23.21 -15.10 -24.54
CA ARG A 255 -23.02 -14.18 -23.41
C ARG A 255 -22.47 -14.90 -22.17
N ALA A 256 -23.02 -16.06 -21.81
CA ALA A 256 -22.57 -16.86 -20.67
C ALA A 256 -21.13 -17.37 -20.85
N ARG A 257 -20.75 -17.78 -22.07
CA ARG A 257 -19.36 -18.17 -22.39
C ARG A 257 -18.38 -17.02 -22.26
N ALA A 258 -18.73 -15.84 -22.79
CA ALA A 258 -17.92 -14.64 -22.65
C ALA A 258 -17.76 -14.23 -21.17
N TYR A 259 -18.86 -14.24 -20.42
CA TYR A 259 -18.85 -13.93 -18.98
C TYR A 259 -17.91 -14.87 -18.22
N THR A 260 -18.06 -16.18 -18.41
CA THR A 260 -17.23 -17.18 -17.72
C THR A 260 -15.76 -16.95 -18.01
N ALA A 261 -15.39 -16.76 -19.28
CA ALA A 261 -14.00 -16.52 -19.67
C ALA A 261 -13.42 -15.22 -19.07
N LEU A 262 -14.23 -14.15 -19.03
CA LEU A 262 -13.82 -12.90 -18.39
C LEU A 262 -13.61 -13.11 -16.88
N ALA A 263 -14.58 -13.71 -16.20
CA ALA A 263 -14.58 -13.91 -14.76
C ALA A 263 -13.44 -14.81 -14.27
N SER A 264 -13.17 -15.91 -15.00
CA SER A 264 -12.28 -16.96 -14.52
C SER A 264 -10.85 -16.89 -15.06
N VAL A 265 -10.62 -16.18 -16.18
CA VAL A 265 -9.30 -16.15 -16.84
C VAL A 265 -8.83 -14.73 -17.09
N HIS A 266 -9.59 -13.95 -17.86
CA HIS A 266 -9.05 -12.71 -18.43
C HIS A 266 -8.96 -11.57 -17.44
N VAL A 267 -10.02 -11.35 -16.65
CA VAL A 267 -10.03 -10.29 -15.64
C VAL A 267 -9.07 -10.63 -14.48
N PRO A 268 -9.05 -11.86 -13.93
CA PRO A 268 -8.06 -12.25 -12.92
C PRO A 268 -6.62 -12.02 -13.40
N ARG A 269 -6.25 -12.46 -14.60
CA ARG A 269 -4.88 -12.23 -15.12
C ARG A 269 -4.51 -10.75 -15.28
N LEU A 270 -5.47 -9.90 -15.67
CA LEU A 270 -5.24 -8.46 -15.75
C LEU A 270 -5.11 -7.83 -14.36
N ALA A 271 -5.77 -8.41 -13.35
CA ALA A 271 -5.67 -7.98 -11.97
C ALA A 271 -4.36 -8.44 -11.32
N ASP A 272 -3.92 -9.67 -11.60
CA ASP A 272 -2.62 -10.20 -11.18
C ASP A 272 -1.47 -9.35 -11.76
N ALA A 273 -1.62 -8.88 -13.01
CA ALA A 273 -0.70 -7.94 -13.65
C ALA A 273 -0.82 -6.48 -13.15
N GLY A 274 -1.71 -6.20 -12.19
CA GLY A 274 -1.90 -4.88 -11.60
C GLY A 274 -2.48 -3.82 -12.55
N ILE A 275 -3.09 -4.21 -13.68
CA ILE A 275 -3.68 -3.27 -14.65
C ILE A 275 -5.11 -2.89 -14.27
N VAL A 276 -5.85 -3.86 -13.75
CA VAL A 276 -7.23 -3.67 -13.33
C VAL A 276 -7.41 -4.13 -11.89
N THR A 277 -8.48 -3.71 -11.25
CA THR A 277 -8.98 -4.31 -10.03
C THR A 277 -10.36 -4.89 -10.32
N TYR A 278 -10.64 -6.04 -9.70
CA TYR A 278 -11.88 -6.78 -9.93
C TYR A 278 -12.59 -7.02 -8.60
N ASP A 279 -13.70 -6.32 -8.42
CA ASP A 279 -14.63 -6.56 -7.32
C ASP A 279 -15.56 -7.71 -7.71
N ARG A 280 -15.31 -8.89 -7.13
CA ARG A 280 -16.15 -10.09 -7.35
C ARG A 280 -17.54 -9.94 -6.74
N SER A 281 -17.69 -9.16 -5.66
CA SER A 281 -18.96 -8.98 -4.97
C SER A 281 -19.89 -8.02 -5.73
N ALA A 282 -19.33 -6.94 -6.28
CA ALA A 282 -20.05 -5.97 -7.10
C ALA A 282 -19.99 -6.27 -8.62
N GLU A 283 -19.34 -7.37 -9.00
CA GLU A 283 -19.09 -7.79 -10.39
C GLU A 283 -18.54 -6.66 -11.29
N ARG A 284 -17.59 -5.90 -10.78
CA ARG A 284 -17.08 -4.69 -11.46
C ARG A 284 -15.59 -4.75 -11.72
N VAL A 285 -15.23 -4.37 -12.93
CA VAL A 285 -13.84 -4.21 -13.38
C VAL A 285 -13.55 -2.72 -13.50
N ARG A 286 -12.48 -2.27 -12.87
CA ARG A 286 -12.01 -0.88 -12.94
C ARG A 286 -10.50 -0.84 -13.15
N LEU A 287 -9.99 0.24 -13.72
CA LEU A 287 -8.53 0.43 -13.77
C LEU A 287 -7.97 0.47 -12.35
N ALA A 288 -6.79 -0.12 -12.17
CA ALA A 288 -6.04 0.04 -10.93
C ALA A 288 -5.56 1.50 -10.86
N ALA A 289 -6.33 2.33 -10.15
CA ALA A 289 -6.17 3.78 -10.13
C ALA A 289 -4.77 4.22 -9.69
N ASP A 290 -4.12 3.39 -8.88
CA ASP A 290 -2.78 3.61 -8.32
C ASP A 290 -1.71 3.68 -9.42
N ASN A 291 -1.93 2.98 -10.55
CA ASN A 291 -0.95 2.84 -11.62
C ASN A 291 -1.48 3.13 -13.03
N TRP A 292 -2.78 3.33 -13.23
CA TRP A 292 -3.37 3.40 -14.57
C TRP A 292 -4.38 4.54 -14.74
N SER A 293 -4.02 5.50 -15.59
CA SER A 293 -4.96 6.45 -16.20
C SER A 293 -5.42 5.97 -17.58
N THR A 294 -6.54 6.49 -18.08
CA THR A 294 -7.03 6.18 -19.43
C THR A 294 -6.01 6.56 -20.51
N ASP A 295 -5.28 7.67 -20.33
CA ASP A 295 -4.26 8.12 -21.29
C ASP A 295 -2.99 7.25 -21.23
N ARG A 296 -2.62 6.79 -20.04
CA ARG A 296 -1.53 5.82 -19.88
C ARG A 296 -1.91 4.48 -20.53
N LEU A 297 -3.13 4.01 -20.33
CA LEU A 297 -3.61 2.78 -20.95
C LEU A 297 -3.65 2.88 -22.48
N ARG A 298 -4.10 4.02 -23.03
CA ARG A 298 -4.03 4.29 -24.48
C ARG A 298 -2.61 4.19 -25.01
N ARG A 299 -1.65 4.82 -24.32
CA ARG A 299 -0.24 4.76 -24.72
C ARG A 299 0.31 3.34 -24.65
N TYR A 300 -0.04 2.61 -23.60
CA TYR A 300 0.35 1.21 -23.41
C TYR A 300 -0.19 0.27 -24.50
N LEU A 301 -1.44 0.47 -24.93
CA LEU A 301 -2.05 -0.28 -26.03
C LEU A 301 -1.51 0.11 -27.41
N ALA A 302 -1.01 1.35 -27.57
CA ALA A 302 -0.50 1.88 -28.82
C ALA A 302 1.02 1.69 -29.00
N ALA A 303 1.76 1.40 -27.93
CA ALA A 303 3.20 1.20 -27.98
C ALA A 303 3.54 -0.04 -28.81
N PRO A 304 4.43 0.07 -29.82
CA PRO A 304 4.97 -1.10 -30.52
C PRO A 304 5.51 -2.11 -29.51
N LEU A 305 5.28 -3.39 -29.77
CA LEU A 305 6.03 -4.46 -29.10
C LEU A 305 7.40 -4.41 -29.77
N ASP A 306 8.44 -3.99 -29.06
CA ASP A 306 9.80 -4.03 -29.59
C ASP A 306 10.13 -5.52 -29.75
N ASP A 307 10.07 -5.99 -30.99
CA ASP A 307 10.44 -7.34 -31.38
C ASP A 307 11.98 -7.41 -31.33
N ASP A 308 12.51 -8.13 -30.34
CA ASP A 308 13.88 -8.63 -30.17
C ASP A 308 15.08 -7.65 -30.26
N ARG A 309 15.87 -7.62 -29.17
CA ARG A 309 17.34 -7.56 -29.24
C ARG A 309 18.01 -8.58 -28.33
#